data_AF-A0AA87DY16-F1
#
_entry.id   AF-A0AA87DY16-F1
#
_cell.length_a   1.000
_cell.length_b   1.000
_cell.length_c   1.000
_cell.angle_alpha   90.00
_cell.angle_beta   90.00
_cell.angle_gamma   90.00
#
_symmetry.space_group_name_H-M   'P 1'
#
loop_
_entity.id
_entity.type
_entity.pdbx_description
1 polymer ?
#
loop_
_entity_poly.entity_id
_entity_poly.type
_entity_poly.pdbx_seq_one_letter_code
_entity_poly.pdbx_strand_id
1 'polypeptide(L)'
;MNMPTRIIISLVVALLAGGGYMTVDKMRGAEWVVSPQQIAEAQGKGQAGYESRPGTVTVRPIRSETADVLPMKWALIGLVAGLFTFRATGKKKAAKA
;
A
#
# COMPACT_ATOMS: atom_id res chain seq x y z
N MET A 1 15.20 -25.69 7.92
CA MET A 1 13.76 -25.57 8.15
C MET A 1 12.99 -26.59 7.32
N ASN A 2 11.90 -27.15 7.85
CA ASN A 2 11.04 -28.08 7.11
C ASN A 2 10.13 -27.32 6.13
N MET A 3 9.44 -28.04 5.23
CA MET A 3 8.63 -27.44 4.17
C MET A 3 7.40 -26.67 4.71
N PRO A 4 6.61 -27.22 5.66
CA PRO A 4 5.44 -26.51 6.20
C PRO A 4 5.80 -25.18 6.87
N THR A 5 6.85 -25.15 7.69
CA THR A 5 7.28 -23.91 8.36
C THR A 5 7.76 -22.85 7.36
N ARG A 6 8.39 -23.26 6.25
CA ARG A 6 8.77 -22.32 5.17
C ARG A 6 7.57 -21.68 4.50
N ILE A 7 6.53 -22.46 4.21
CA ILE A 7 5.29 -21.92 3.65
C ILE A 7 4.67 -20.91 4.63
N ILE A 8 4.51 -21.29 5.90
CA ILE A 8 3.89 -20.44 6.91
C ILE A 8 4.65 -19.10 7.04
N ILE A 9 5.97 -19.15 7.19
CA ILE A 9 6.78 -17.91 7.31
C ILE A 9 6.66 -17.05 6.05
N SER A 10 6.67 -17.66 4.87
CA SER A 10 6.55 -16.92 3.61
C SER A 10 5.19 -16.26 3.45
N LEU A 11 4.11 -16.93 3.87
CA LEU A 11 2.76 -16.37 3.89
C LEU A 11 2.63 -15.21 4.88
N VAL A 12 3.17 -15.37 6.09
CA VAL A 12 3.19 -14.30 7.09
C VAL A 12 3.93 -13.08 6.56
N VAL A 13 5.11 -13.24 5.97
CA VAL A 13 5.86 -12.12 5.39
C VAL A 13 5.12 -11.47 4.22
N ALA A 14 4.48 -12.26 3.36
CA ALA A 14 3.67 -11.73 2.26
C ALA A 14 2.53 -10.83 2.76
N LEU A 15 1.81 -11.29 3.79
CA LEU A 15 0.70 -10.54 4.39
C LEU A 15 1.19 -9.27 5.10
N LEU A 16 2.30 -9.35 5.85
CA LEU A 16 2.87 -8.19 6.52
C LEU A 16 3.39 -7.15 5.53
N ALA A 17 4.04 -7.58 4.44
CA ALA A 17 4.55 -6.66 3.43
C ALA A 17 3.42 -5.97 2.66
N GLY A 18 2.46 -6.74 2.13
CA GLY A 18 1.31 -6.20 1.40
C GLY A 18 0.42 -5.33 2.29
N GLY A 19 0.07 -5.83 3.48
CA GLY A 19 -0.74 -5.10 4.46
C GLY A 19 -0.05 -3.85 5.00
N GLY A 20 1.26 -3.92 5.27
CA GLY A 20 2.04 -2.76 5.74
C GLY A 20 2.06 -1.63 4.71
N TYR A 21 2.29 -1.95 3.42
CA TYR A 21 2.23 -0.95 2.35
C TYR A 21 0.81 -0.40 2.16
N MET A 22 -0.21 -1.24 2.26
CA MET A 22 -1.61 -0.79 2.25
C MET A 22 -1.88 0.24 3.36
N THR A 23 -1.44 -0.03 4.58
CA THR A 23 -1.60 0.90 5.70
C THR A 23 -0.90 2.23 5.44
N VAL A 24 0.35 2.20 4.96
CA VAL A 24 1.13 3.41 4.65
C VAL A 24 0.46 4.23 3.54
N ASP A 25 0.00 3.58 2.47
CA ASP A 25 -0.67 4.26 1.36
C ASP A 25 -1.99 4.91 1.80
N LYS A 26 -2.77 4.21 2.64
CA LYS A 26 -4.01 4.76 3.21
C LYS A 26 -3.75 5.95 4.12
N MET A 27 -2.73 5.87 4.98
CA MET A 27 -2.32 6.99 5.84
C MET A 27 -1.86 8.22 5.04
N ARG A 28 -1.23 8.01 3.88
CA ARG A 28 -0.80 9.08 2.97
C ARG A 28 -1.92 9.62 2.08
N GLY A 29 -3.11 9.04 2.14
CA GLY A 29 -4.22 9.43 1.27
C GLY A 29 -3.99 9.10 -0.20
N ALA A 30 -3.20 8.08 -0.54
CA ALA A 30 -2.87 7.71 -1.92
C ALA A 30 -4.09 7.33 -2.78
N GLU A 31 -5.24 7.08 -2.14
CA GLU A 31 -6.53 6.83 -2.77
C GLU A 31 -7.20 8.12 -3.29
N TRP A 32 -6.69 9.30 -2.91
CA TRP A 32 -7.35 10.59 -3.10
C TRP A 32 -6.41 11.61 -3.76
N VAL A 33 -6.94 12.32 -4.76
CA VAL A 33 -6.31 13.55 -5.28
C VAL A 33 -6.66 14.73 -4.38
N VAL A 34 -7.91 14.76 -3.88
CA VAL A 34 -8.35 15.65 -2.80
C VAL A 34 -9.10 14.81 -1.78
N SER A 35 -8.59 14.76 -0.55
CA SER A 35 -9.15 13.92 0.49
C SER A 35 -10.33 14.59 1.21
N PRO A 36 -11.25 13.80 1.79
CA PRO A 36 -12.30 14.34 2.66
C PRO A 36 -11.74 15.17 3.82
N GLN A 37 -10.59 14.78 4.36
CA GLN A 37 -9.92 15.47 5.46
C GLN A 37 -9.43 16.85 5.04
N GLN A 38 -8.86 16.99 3.83
CA GLN A 38 -8.44 18.30 3.30
C GLN A 38 -9.63 19.25 3.12
N ILE A 39 -10.76 18.73 2.66
CA ILE A 39 -11.99 19.52 2.51
C ILE A 39 -12.54 19.94 3.87
N ALA A 40 -12.59 19.02 4.83
CA ALA A 40 -13.05 19.32 6.19
C ALA A 40 -12.13 20.34 6.89
N GLU A 41 -10.82 20.26 6.69
CA GLU A 41 -9.87 21.22 7.24
C GLU A 41 -10.04 22.61 6.60
N ALA A 42 -10.22 22.68 5.28
CA ALA A 42 -10.50 23.93 4.58
C ALA A 42 -11.81 24.56 5.07
N GLN A 43 -12.86 23.76 5.25
CA GLN A 43 -14.14 24.21 5.80
C GLN A 43 -14.03 24.66 7.26
N GLY A 44 -13.24 23.98 8.08
CA GLY A 44 -12.92 24.40 9.45
C GLY A 44 -12.16 25.73 9.51
N LYS A 45 -11.42 26.08 8.46
CA LYS A 45 -10.74 27.38 8.30
C LYS A 45 -11.63 28.46 7.67
N GLY A 46 -12.92 28.18 7.46
CA GLY A 46 -13.90 29.12 6.89
C GLY A 46 -13.90 29.18 5.36
N GLN A 47 -13.21 28.26 4.66
CA GLN A 47 -13.24 28.16 3.21
C GLN A 47 -14.43 27.30 2.75
N ALA A 48 -14.93 27.50 1.53
CA ALA A 48 -16.02 26.67 1.00
C ALA A 48 -15.60 25.21 0.73
N GLY A 49 -14.31 24.98 0.47
CA GLY A 49 -13.70 23.69 0.18
C GLY A 49 -12.19 23.84 -0.03
N TYR A 50 -11.51 22.77 -0.45
CA TYR A 50 -10.06 22.77 -0.65
C TYR A 50 -9.68 23.35 -2.03
N GLU A 51 -8.83 24.37 -2.08
CA GLU A 51 -8.32 24.90 -3.35
C GLU A 51 -7.28 23.95 -3.96
N SER A 52 -7.67 23.20 -4.98
CA SER A 52 -6.82 22.17 -5.60
C SER A 52 -5.99 22.72 -6.77
N ARG A 53 -6.44 23.82 -7.37
CA ARG A 53 -5.73 24.63 -8.39
C ARG A 53 -6.11 26.09 -8.19
N PRO A 54 -5.27 27.05 -8.62
CA PRO A 54 -5.61 28.47 -8.53
C PRO A 54 -7.01 28.75 -9.10
N GLY A 55 -7.89 29.28 -8.25
CA GLY A 55 -9.28 29.60 -8.63
C GLY A 55 -10.23 28.40 -8.75
N THR A 56 -9.81 27.18 -8.42
CA THR A 56 -10.65 25.97 -8.44
C THR A 56 -10.81 25.41 -7.02
N VAL A 57 -12.02 25.56 -6.46
CA VAL A 57 -12.37 25.05 -5.14
C VAL A 57 -13.04 23.68 -5.26
N THR A 58 -12.44 22.68 -4.63
CA THR A 58 -12.96 21.32 -4.58
C THR A 58 -13.78 21.14 -3.30
N VAL A 59 -15.09 20.97 -3.48
CA VAL A 59 -16.06 20.80 -2.38
C VAL A 59 -16.46 19.34 -2.15
N ARG A 60 -16.03 18.42 -3.04
CA ARG A 60 -16.26 16.97 -2.92
C ARG A 60 -14.95 16.20 -3.08
N PRO A 61 -14.76 15.09 -2.36
CA PRO A 61 -13.55 14.28 -2.49
C PRO A 61 -13.34 13.81 -3.93
N ILE A 62 -12.10 13.84 -4.40
CA ILE A 62 -11.72 13.37 -5.73
C ILE A 62 -10.84 12.14 -5.55
N ARG A 63 -11.32 11.00 -6.06
CA ARG A 63 -10.57 9.74 -6.04
C ARG A 63 -9.41 9.83 -7.02
N SER A 64 -8.25 9.30 -6.61
CA SER A 64 -7.10 9.20 -7.51
C SER A 64 -7.32 8.12 -8.57
N GLU A 65 -6.89 8.37 -9.81
CA GLU A 65 -6.80 7.35 -10.85
C GLU A 65 -5.88 6.20 -10.44
N THR A 66 -4.88 6.50 -9.60
CA THR A 66 -4.00 5.47 -9.04
C THR A 66 -4.68 4.61 -7.99
N ALA A 67 -5.84 5.01 -7.46
CA ALA A 67 -6.53 4.27 -6.41
C ALA A 67 -6.95 2.86 -6.86
N ASP A 68 -7.29 2.70 -8.14
CA ASP A 68 -7.76 1.42 -8.67
C ASP A 68 -6.61 0.41 -8.89
N VAL A 69 -5.37 0.88 -9.02
CA VAL A 69 -4.19 0.00 -9.13
C VAL A 69 -3.53 -0.30 -7.79
N LEU A 70 -3.91 0.39 -6.71
CA LEU A 70 -3.36 0.15 -5.37
C LEU A 70 -3.53 -1.30 -4.89
N PRO A 71 -4.69 -1.96 -5.05
CA PRO A 71 -4.84 -3.37 -4.66
C PRO A 71 -3.85 -4.28 -5.38
N MET A 72 -3.64 -4.06 -6.68
CA MET A 72 -2.63 -4.81 -7.44
C MET A 72 -1.21 -4.52 -6.95
N LYS A 73 -0.88 -3.25 -6.66
CA LYS A 73 0.42 -2.87 -6.10
C LYS A 73 0.70 -3.62 -4.80
N TRP A 74 -0.24 -3.63 -3.86
CA TRP A 74 -0.09 -4.32 -2.58
C TRP A 74 0.04 -5.83 -2.74
N ALA A 75 -0.76 -6.42 -3.63
CA ALA A 75 -0.69 -7.85 -3.94
C ALA A 75 0.67 -8.24 -4.52
N LEU A 76 1.20 -7.45 -5.46
CA LEU A 76 2.51 -7.69 -6.07
C LEU A 76 3.65 -7.55 -5.04
N ILE A 77 3.61 -6.54 -4.17
CA ILE A 77 4.58 -6.39 -3.09
C ILE A 77 4.56 -7.60 -2.15
N GLY A 78 3.37 -8.02 -1.72
CA GLY A 78 3.20 -9.21 -0.88
C GLY A 78 3.72 -10.47 -1.56
N LEU A 79 3.38 -10.67 -2.84
CA LEU A 79 3.83 -11.82 -3.63
C LEU A 79 5.36 -11.88 -3.74
N VAL A 80 6.00 -10.76 -4.09
CA VAL A 80 7.46 -10.68 -4.23
C VAL A 80 8.14 -10.92 -2.88
N ALA A 81 7.66 -10.31 -1.80
CA ALA A 81 8.20 -10.52 -0.46
C ALA A 81 8.06 -11.98 0.01
N GLY A 82 6.90 -12.59 -0.23
CA GLY A 82 6.64 -14.00 0.07
C GLY A 82 7.55 -14.94 -0.73
N LEU A 83 7.68 -14.72 -2.04
CA LEU A 83 8.54 -15.54 -2.90
C LEU A 83 10.01 -15.42 -2.50
N PHE A 84 10.47 -14.20 -2.21
CA PHE A 84 11.84 -13.96 -1.75
C PHE A 84 12.11 -14.68 -0.44
N THR A 85 11.19 -14.58 0.53
CA THR A 85 11.29 -15.28 1.82
C THR A 85 11.31 -16.80 1.64
N PHE A 86 10.45 -17.33 0.78
CA PHE A 86 10.40 -18.76 0.50
C PHE A 86 11.72 -19.29 -0.10
N ARG A 87 12.33 -18.51 -1.02
CA ARG A 87 13.62 -18.84 -1.62
C ARG A 87 14.76 -18.72 -0.63
N ALA A 88 14.80 -17.62 0.14
CA ALA A 88 15.86 -17.35 1.13
C ALA A 88 15.88 -18.40 2.26
N THR A 89 14.72 -18.89 2.67
CA THR A 89 14.58 -19.93 3.70
C THR A 89 14.77 -21.36 3.17
N GLY A 90 15.02 -21.52 1.87
CA GLY A 90 15.36 -22.80 1.25
C GLY A 90 16.77 -23.26 1.58
N LYS A 91 16.98 -24.57 1.69
CA LYS A 91 18.34 -25.11 1.80
C LYS A 91 19.08 -24.86 0.49
N LYS A 92 20.19 -24.11 0.52
CA LYS A 92 21.18 -24.18 -0.57
C LYS A 92 21.70 -25.62 -0.59
N LYS A 93 21.56 -26.35 -1.71
CA LYS A 93 22.50 -27.46 -1.96
C LYS A 93 23.86 -26.78 -1.99
N ALA A 94 24.75 -27.11 -1.06
CA ALA A 94 26.14 -26.73 -1.19
C ALA A 94 26.56 -27.15 -2.60
N ALA A 95 27.00 -26.20 -3.42
CA ALA A 95 27.70 -26.54 -4.65
C ALA A 95 28.82 -27.48 -4.21
N LYS A 96 28.78 -28.73 -4.66
CA LYS A 96 29.87 -29.68 -4.41
C LYS A 96 31.11 -29.01 -5.00
N ALA A 97 32.02 -28.61 -4.12
CA ALA A 97 33.40 -28.30 -4.48
C ALA A 97 34.11 -29.58 -4.90
#